data_AF-A0A8J8JYX4-F1
#
_entry.id   AF-A0A8J8JYX4-F1
#
_cell.length_a   1.000
_cell.length_b   1.000
_cell.length_c   1.000
_cell.angle_alpha   90.00
_cell.angle_beta   90.00
_cell.angle_gamma   90.00
#
_symmetry.space_group_name_H-M   'P 1'
#
loop_
_entity.id
_entity.type
_entity.pdbx_description
1 polymer ?
#
loop_
_entity_poly.entity_id
_entity_poly.type
_entity_poly.pdbx_seq_one_letter_code
_entity_poly.pdbx_strand_id
1 'polypeptide(L)'
;MHQFQPSLFITPKSLKQRVLKIWQRGDIHRAWLQKSICFPLEITLKSISAKALLSDFSEVQDGIYALRQDSKKHGYLISDKATSHRQLGEQNTPCVIIFKTEAIF
;
A
#
# COMPACT_ATOMS: atom_id res chain seq x y z
N MET A 1 7.28 28.38 4.96
CA MET A 1 6.55 27.33 4.21
C MET A 1 7.55 26.44 3.52
N HIS A 2 7.97 25.35 4.18
CA HIS A 2 8.83 24.35 3.57
C HIS A 2 7.94 23.23 3.06
N GLN A 3 7.66 23.21 1.75
CA GLN A 3 7.08 22.06 1.06
C GLN A 3 8.19 21.03 0.86
N PHE A 4 8.59 20.34 1.94
CA PHE A 4 9.30 19.07 1.79
C PHE A 4 8.24 18.03 1.46
N GLN A 5 8.32 17.42 0.27
CA GLN A 5 7.58 16.21 -0.04
C GLN A 5 8.43 15.04 0.43
N PRO A 6 8.15 14.42 1.59
CA PRO A 6 8.74 13.12 1.85
C PRO A 6 8.09 12.18 0.85
N SER A 7 8.92 11.40 0.16
CA SER A 7 8.48 10.35 -0.76
C SER A 7 7.75 9.24 0.02
N LEU A 8 6.57 9.52 0.55
CA LEU A 8 5.74 8.58 1.26
C LEU A 8 4.99 7.73 0.22
N PHE A 9 5.63 6.61 -0.13
CA PHE A 9 5.11 5.56 -1.00
C PHE A 9 3.88 4.82 -0.45
N ILE A 10 3.36 5.25 0.71
CA ILE A 10 2.23 4.67 1.45
C ILE A 10 1.00 5.59 1.51
N THR A 11 1.03 6.77 0.86
CA THR A 11 -0.16 7.62 0.81
C THR A 11 -1.24 7.01 -0.09
N PRO A 12 -2.55 7.17 0.22
CA PRO A 12 -3.64 6.71 -0.64
C PRO A 12 -3.54 7.22 -2.10
N LYS A 13 -3.02 8.44 -2.29
CA LYS A 13 -2.76 9.01 -3.61
C LYS A 13 -1.72 8.21 -4.40
N SER A 14 -0.60 7.89 -3.76
CA SER A 14 0.46 7.07 -4.37
C SER A 14 -0.02 5.65 -4.67
N LEU A 15 -0.89 5.10 -3.82
CA LEU A 15 -1.52 3.82 -4.06
C LEU A 15 -2.42 3.85 -5.31
N LYS A 16 -3.36 4.80 -5.37
CA LYS A 16 -4.26 4.96 -6.52
C LYS A 16 -3.49 5.04 -7.83
N GLN A 17 -2.39 5.81 -7.87
CA GLN A 17 -1.55 5.90 -9.07
C GLN A 17 -0.91 4.56 -9.48
N ARG A 18 -0.52 3.71 -8.51
CA ARG A 18 0.05 2.38 -8.80
C ARG A 18 -1.03 1.41 -9.28
N VAL A 19 -2.20 1.41 -8.62
CA VAL A 19 -3.35 0.60 -9.05
C VAL A 19 -3.77 1.00 -10.46
N LEU A 20 -3.85 2.30 -10.74
CA LEU A 20 -4.18 2.81 -12.07
C LEU A 20 -3.19 2.35 -13.13
N LYS A 21 -1.89 2.28 -12.83
CA LYS A 21 -0.88 1.74 -13.76
C LYS A 21 -1.07 0.25 -14.04
N ILE A 22 -1.40 -0.54 -13.03
CA ILE A 22 -1.69 -1.98 -13.19
C ILE A 22 -2.94 -2.16 -14.06
N TRP A 23 -3.97 -1.36 -13.81
CA TRP A 23 -5.19 -1.33 -14.61
C TRP A 23 -4.91 -0.93 -16.07
N GLN A 24 -4.20 0.17 -16.30
CA GLN A 24 -3.86 0.69 -17.62
C GLN A 24 -2.97 -0.25 -18.43
N ARG A 25 -2.14 -1.07 -17.78
CA ARG A 25 -1.36 -2.11 -18.47
C ARG A 25 -2.23 -3.21 -19.07
N GLY A 26 -3.50 -3.29 -18.68
CA GLY A 26 -4.43 -4.31 -19.16
C GLY A 26 -4.10 -5.71 -18.63
N ASP A 27 -3.29 -5.82 -17.57
CA ASP A 27 -2.91 -7.12 -16.99
C ASP A 27 -4.14 -7.85 -16.45
N ILE A 28 -5.06 -7.12 -15.82
CA ILE A 28 -6.35 -7.64 -15.32
C ILE A 28 -7.24 -8.06 -16.50
N HIS A 29 -7.32 -7.25 -17.55
CA HIS A 29 -8.14 -7.56 -18.73
C HIS A 29 -7.58 -8.78 -19.49
N ARG A 30 -6.26 -8.90 -19.62
CA ARG A 30 -5.61 -10.09 -20.20
C ARG A 30 -5.86 -11.34 -19.38
N ALA A 31 -5.71 -11.26 -18.06
CA ALA A 31 -5.96 -12.40 -17.18
C ALA A 31 -7.44 -12.83 -17.22
N TRP A 32 -8.38 -11.88 -17.34
CA TRP A 32 -9.80 -12.16 -17.55
C TRP A 32 -10.06 -12.89 -18.89
N LEU A 33 -9.48 -12.42 -19.99
CA LEU A 33 -9.58 -13.07 -21.30
C LEU A 33 -8.97 -14.48 -21.31
N GLN A 34 -7.93 -14.71 -20.50
CA GLN A 34 -7.26 -16.00 -20.35
C GLN A 34 -7.96 -16.93 -19.33
N LYS A 35 -9.12 -16.55 -18.77
CA LYS A 35 -9.80 -17.26 -17.66
C LYS A 35 -8.88 -17.58 -16.48
N SER A 36 -7.87 -16.76 -16.28
CA SER A 36 -6.94 -16.88 -15.16
C SER A 36 -7.53 -16.19 -13.95
N ILE A 37 -7.28 -16.75 -12.77
CA ILE A 37 -7.76 -16.20 -11.50
C ILE A 37 -7.07 -14.86 -11.27
N CYS A 38 -7.84 -13.76 -11.38
CA CYS A 38 -7.34 -12.40 -11.17
C CYS A 38 -7.38 -11.96 -9.70
N PHE A 39 -8.11 -12.72 -8.87
CA PHE A 39 -8.41 -12.39 -7.49
C PHE A 39 -8.10 -13.56 -6.54
N PRO A 40 -7.50 -13.30 -5.37
CA PRO A 40 -7.23 -11.98 -4.80
C PRO A 40 -6.12 -11.23 -5.56
N LEU A 41 -6.36 -9.96 -5.86
CA LEU A 41 -5.37 -9.11 -6.50
C LEU A 41 -4.49 -8.53 -5.39
N GLU A 42 -3.22 -8.94 -5.41
CA GLU A 42 -2.23 -8.49 -4.45
C GLU A 42 -1.33 -7.40 -5.06
N ILE A 43 -1.22 -6.28 -4.36
CA ILE A 43 -0.38 -5.15 -4.77
C ILE A 43 0.68 -4.94 -3.70
N THR A 44 1.92 -5.29 -4.03
CA THR A 44 3.07 -5.09 -3.13
C THR A 44 3.39 -3.61 -2.95
N LEU A 45 3.34 -3.15 -1.71
CA LEU A 45 3.79 -1.84 -1.30
C LEU A 45 5.32 -1.81 -1.24
N LYS A 46 5.91 -0.64 -1.52
CA LYS A 46 7.34 -0.49 -1.27
C LYS A 46 7.58 -0.60 0.23
N SER A 47 8.54 -1.43 0.62
CA SER A 47 8.99 -1.54 2.00
C SER A 47 9.42 -0.17 2.51
N ILE A 48 8.92 0.18 3.70
CA ILE A 48 9.36 1.35 4.43
C ILE A 48 10.72 1.00 5.03
N SER A 49 11.76 1.73 4.64
CA SER A 49 13.11 1.49 5.16
C SER A 49 13.20 1.85 6.65
N ALA A 50 14.05 1.16 7.40
CA ALA A 50 14.35 1.49 8.80
C ALA A 50 14.80 2.95 8.97
N LYS A 51 15.54 3.48 7.98
CA LYS A 51 15.96 4.89 7.97
C LYS A 51 14.75 5.84 7.91
N ALA A 52 13.79 5.58 7.03
CA ALA A 52 12.57 6.38 6.90
C ALA A 52 11.68 6.28 8.16
N LEU A 53 11.62 5.10 8.80
CA LEU A 53 10.94 4.94 10.08
C LEU A 53 11.57 5.78 11.20
N LEU A 54 12.87 6.06 11.15
CA LEU A 54 13.56 6.87 12.14
C LEU A 54 13.51 8.36 11.83
N SER A 55 13.71 8.76 10.57
CA SER A 55 13.72 10.17 10.18
C SER A 55 12.31 10.77 10.18
N ASP A 56 11.31 10.00 9.75
CA ASP A 56 9.99 10.51 9.39
C ASP A 56 8.89 9.73 10.12
N PHE A 57 9.16 9.28 11.36
CA PHE A 57 8.29 8.36 12.09
C PHE A 57 6.83 8.83 12.14
N SER A 58 6.59 10.08 12.55
CA SER A 58 5.24 10.65 12.67
C SER A 58 4.51 10.63 11.33
N GLU A 59 5.17 11.05 10.26
CA GLU A 59 4.59 11.15 8.93
C GLU A 59 4.30 9.78 8.34
N VAL A 60 5.16 8.80 8.61
CA VAL A 60 4.93 7.40 8.27
C VAL A 60 3.71 6.86 9.00
N GLN A 61 3.58 7.11 10.30
CA GLN A 61 2.41 6.67 11.07
C GLN A 61 1.12 7.33 10.58
N ASP A 62 1.15 8.62 10.26
CA ASP A 62 0.01 9.34 9.69
C ASP A 62 -0.40 8.76 8.32
N GLY A 63 0.58 8.42 7.47
CA GLY A 63 0.35 7.76 6.19
C GLY A 63 -0.29 6.38 6.35
N ILE A 64 0.23 5.56 7.28
CA ILE A 64 -0.33 4.24 7.61
C ILE A 64 -1.75 4.38 8.15
N TYR A 65 -1.99 5.36 9.02
CA TYR A 65 -3.32 5.63 9.56
C TYR A 65 -4.30 6.03 8.47
N ALA A 66 -3.93 6.97 7.60
CA ALA A 66 -4.75 7.39 6.46
C ALA A 66 -5.06 6.22 5.52
N LEU A 67 -4.08 5.37 5.23
CA LEU A 67 -4.26 4.17 4.42
C LEU A 67 -5.24 3.19 5.05
N ARG A 68 -5.15 2.95 6.36
CA ARG A 68 -6.07 2.08 7.09
C ARG A 68 -7.49 2.64 7.13
N GLN A 69 -7.65 3.95 7.27
CA GLN A 69 -8.96 4.61 7.18
C GLN A 69 -9.57 4.49 5.78
N ASP A 70 -8.75 4.63 4.74
CA ASP A 70 -9.19 4.47 3.35
C ASP A 70 -9.58 3.01 3.05
N SER A 71 -8.81 2.04 3.56
CA SER A 71 -9.13 0.61 3.51
C SER A 71 -10.48 0.29 4.14
N LYS A 72 -10.80 0.85 5.31
CA LYS A 72 -12.12 0.66 5.94
C LYS A 72 -13.27 1.21 5.10
N LYS A 73 -13.04 2.29 4.35
CA LYS A 73 -14.06 2.91 3.49
C LYS A 73 -14.33 2.10 2.22
N HIS A 74 -13.28 1.52 1.62
CA HIS A 74 -13.38 0.85 0.32
C HIS A 74 -13.39 -0.68 0.43
N GLY A 75 -13.01 -1.26 1.56
CA GLY A 75 -13.11 -2.70 1.83
C GLY A 75 -11.93 -3.56 1.37
N TYR A 76 -10.86 -2.97 0.84
CA TYR A 76 -9.61 -3.70 0.56
C TYR A 76 -8.84 -4.01 1.84
N LEU A 77 -8.08 -5.11 1.86
CA LEU A 77 -7.28 -5.51 3.02
C LEU A 77 -5.84 -5.00 2.93
N ILE A 78 -5.22 -4.82 4.08
CA ILE A 78 -3.81 -4.47 4.22
C ILE A 78 -3.13 -5.60 5.00
N SER A 79 -2.09 -6.18 4.42
CA SER A 79 -1.19 -7.10 5.11
C SER A 79 0.04 -6.33 5.60
N ASP A 80 0.40 -6.56 6.85
CA ASP A 80 1.56 -5.94 7.49
C ASP A 80 2.74 -6.91 7.52
N LYS A 81 3.95 -6.35 7.44
CA LYS A 81 5.20 -7.06 7.71
C LYS A 81 5.80 -6.51 8.99
N ALA A 82 6.04 -7.40 9.94
CA ALA A 82 6.80 -7.11 11.14
C ALA A 82 8.27 -6.84 10.77
N THR A 83 8.79 -5.72 11.24
CA THR A 83 10.20 -5.34 11.09
C THR A 83 10.74 -5.01 12.48
N SER A 84 11.71 -5.79 12.94
CA SER A 84 12.37 -5.53 14.22
C SER A 84 13.39 -4.42 14.05
N HIS A 85 13.22 -3.32 14.80
CA HIS A 85 14.15 -2.21 14.81
C HIS A 85 14.71 -1.99 16.22
N ARG A 86 16.03 -1.86 16.35
CA ARG A 86 16.73 -1.80 17.66
C ARG A 86 16.25 -0.65 18.57
N GLN A 87 15.83 0.47 17.99
CA GLN A 87 15.37 1.65 18.75
C GLN A 87 13.84 1.77 18.84
N LEU A 88 13.10 1.17 17.91
CA LEU A 88 11.64 1.33 17.80
C LEU A 88 10.87 0.05 18.19
N GLY A 89 11.58 -1.01 18.54
CA GLY A 89 10.99 -2.33 18.76
C GLY A 89 10.46 -2.94 17.47
N GLU A 90 9.48 -3.83 17.60
CA GLU A 90 8.79 -4.45 16.48
C GLU A 90 7.79 -3.46 15.86
N GLN A 91 7.93 -3.20 14.56
CA GLN A 91 7.07 -2.31 13.80
C GLN A 91 6.31 -3.09 12.75
N ASN A 92 4.98 -2.97 12.77
CA ASN A 92 4.10 -3.56 11.76
C ASN A 92 3.84 -2.54 10.67
N THR A 93 4.44 -2.77 9.50
CA THR A 93 4.35 -1.85 8.36
C THR A 93 3.59 -2.48 7.20
N PRO A 94 2.68 -1.74 6.54
CA PRO A 94 1.95 -2.23 5.37
C PRO A 94 2.89 -2.71 4.27
N CYS A 95 2.74 -3.95 3.83
CA CYS A 95 3.58 -4.56 2.81
C CYS A 95 2.80 -4.99 1.56
N VAL A 96 1.52 -5.35 1.70
CA VAL A 96 0.67 -5.79 0.59
C VAL A 96 -0.75 -5.25 0.78
N ILE A 97 -1.36 -4.82 -0.32
CA ILE A 97 -2.81 -4.53 -0.37
C ILE A 97 -3.49 -5.63 -1.16
N ILE A 98 -4.60 -6.13 -0.62
CA ILE A 98 -5.31 -7.28 -1.16
C ILE A 98 -6.74 -6.86 -1.49
N PHE A 99 -7.10 -6.96 -2.76
CA PHE A 99 -8.47 -6.85 -3.22
C PHE A 99 -9.03 -8.26 -3.37
N LYS A 100 -10.02 -8.63 -2.56
CA LYS A 100 -10.60 -9.99 -2.57
C LYS A 100 -11.44 -10.25 -3.81
N THR A 101 -12.09 -9.21 -4.33
CA THR A 101 -13.04 -9.31 -5.44
C THR A 101 -12.95 -8.07 -6.33
N GLU A 102 -13.50 -8.17 -7.53
CA GLU A 102 -13.63 -7.06 -8.47
C GLU A 102 -14.62 -5.96 -8.02
N ALA A 103 -15.53 -6.29 -7.09
CA ALA A 103 -16.57 -5.38 -6.59
C ALA A 103 -16.04 -4.19 -5.75
N ILE A 104 -14.73 -4.11 -5.55
CA ILE A 104 -14.04 -3.08 -4.77
C ILE A 104 -13.48 -1.96 -5.69
N PHE A 105 -13.58 -2.12 -7.02
CA PHE A 105 -13.28 -1.09 -8.02
C PHE A 105 -14.50 -0.22 -8.33
#